data_AF-A0A9W7FNV2-F1
#
_entry.id   AF-A0A9W7FNV2-F1
#
_cell.length_a   1.000
_cell.length_b   1.000
_cell.length_c   1.000
_cell.angle_alpha   90.00
_cell.angle_beta   90.00
_cell.angle_gamma   90.00
#
_symmetry.space_group_name_H-M   'P 1'
#
loop_
_entity.id
_entity.type
_entity.pdbx_description
1 polymer ?
#
loop_
_entity_poly.entity_id
_entity_poly.type
_entity_poly.pdbx_seq_one_letter_code
_entity_poly.pdbx_strand_id
1 'polypeptide(L)'
;MMRLLAILSVLLLTVNSYSLLPNAVTTTTTTKPPKNMRTKSTARRQSFAGLLLPLVPLLTPSFAFAAEPNADSIKALQSGISDLYSDKVVQSIPQLEAALTDSNWSPLEKGSILRLLGDANAALSEHSKSFKCYSCAVESLGSLQVSELSDDDLSSYNSELSSSLIGKSRSFYGFGASGVVTADVSKLCDELKKGIELSCTSAYEDDLLLCGATKNPYLVWELGRVNRDAKNYSKSKYYFDLASKIFKSQGDDYRSFVCKVDRDLMNIELTGESSTNFVIEPGVKELKSREIVYVLSVLKGDKRGVENALDFEGGVVESQKRGWTIDDSIEMLKGGRSAWVKDVGVGIKGKVFSS
;
A
#
# COMPACT_ATOMS: atom_id res chain seq x y z
N MET A 1 -20.75 -18.26 -3.29
CA MET A 1 -19.33 -17.89 -3.53
C MET A 1 -19.09 -17.04 -4.80
N MET A 2 -19.18 -17.56 -6.04
CA MET A 2 -18.74 -16.80 -7.25
C MET A 2 -19.39 -15.41 -7.47
N ARG A 3 -20.62 -15.18 -7.00
CA ARG A 3 -21.34 -13.91 -7.24
C ARG A 3 -20.82 -12.74 -6.39
N LEU A 4 -20.28 -12.98 -5.21
CA LEU A 4 -19.80 -11.91 -4.33
C LEU A 4 -18.40 -11.42 -4.73
N LEU A 5 -17.51 -12.36 -5.11
CA LEU A 5 -16.20 -12.06 -5.67
C LEU A 5 -16.33 -11.26 -6.98
N ALA A 6 -17.26 -11.62 -7.86
CA ALA A 6 -17.53 -10.85 -9.07
C ALA A 6 -17.98 -9.40 -8.79
N ILE A 7 -18.74 -9.16 -7.72
CA ILE A 7 -19.19 -7.82 -7.33
C ILE A 7 -18.02 -7.00 -6.74
N LEU A 8 -17.18 -7.61 -5.90
CA LEU A 8 -15.97 -6.98 -5.34
C LEU A 8 -14.94 -6.66 -6.42
N SER A 9 -14.69 -7.57 -7.38
CA SER A 9 -13.76 -7.35 -8.49
C SER A 9 -14.22 -6.24 -9.45
N VAL A 10 -15.53 -6.13 -9.72
CA VAL A 10 -16.08 -5.06 -10.58
C VAL A 10 -16.01 -3.69 -9.89
N LEU A 11 -16.26 -3.62 -8.57
CA LEU A 11 -16.11 -2.40 -7.78
C LEU A 11 -14.64 -1.95 -7.64
N LEU A 12 -13.71 -2.87 -7.43
CA LEU A 12 -12.28 -2.57 -7.35
C LEU A 12 -11.69 -2.10 -8.70
N LEU A 13 -12.14 -2.65 -9.83
CA LEU A 13 -11.69 -2.22 -11.17
C LEU A 13 -12.25 -0.84 -11.58
N THR A 14 -13.47 -0.51 -11.16
CA THR A 14 -14.10 0.79 -11.47
C THR A 14 -13.53 1.92 -10.61
N VAL A 15 -13.21 1.69 -9.35
CA VAL A 15 -12.60 2.71 -8.48
C VAL A 15 -11.15 3.02 -8.88
N ASN A 16 -10.39 2.04 -9.39
CA ASN A 16 -9.04 2.27 -9.90
C ASN A 16 -9.00 3.09 -11.21
N SER A 17 -10.17 3.33 -11.82
CA SER A 17 -10.32 4.10 -13.06
C SER A 17 -10.66 5.58 -12.84
N TYR A 18 -10.93 6.00 -11.59
CA TYR A 18 -11.39 7.36 -11.25
C TYR A 18 -10.34 8.25 -10.56
N SER A 19 -9.09 7.80 -10.43
CA SER A 19 -7.97 8.62 -9.97
C SER A 19 -7.40 9.48 -11.11
N LEU A 20 -7.97 10.68 -11.26
CA LEU A 20 -7.36 11.90 -11.83
C LEU A 20 -6.57 11.78 -13.15
N LEU A 21 -7.28 11.75 -14.28
CA LEU A 21 -6.72 12.23 -15.56
C LEU A 21 -7.09 13.71 -15.76
N PRO A 22 -6.12 14.63 -15.94
CA PRO A 22 -6.43 15.94 -16.49
C PRO A 22 -6.75 15.81 -17.99
N ASN A 23 -7.71 16.61 -18.45
CA ASN A 23 -8.16 16.70 -19.84
C ASN A 23 -6.98 16.81 -20.83
N ALA A 24 -6.72 15.75 -21.58
CA ALA A 24 -5.78 15.77 -22.69
C ALA A 24 -6.45 16.37 -23.94
N VAL A 25 -5.94 17.53 -24.36
CA VAL A 25 -6.23 18.15 -25.65
C VAL A 25 -5.77 17.19 -26.76
N THR A 26 -6.71 16.74 -27.58
CA THR A 26 -6.44 15.82 -28.69
C THR A 26 -5.81 16.60 -29.85
N THR A 27 -4.51 16.38 -30.11
CA THR A 27 -3.89 16.73 -31.40
C THR A 27 -3.75 15.45 -32.20
N THR A 28 -4.52 15.33 -33.28
CA THR A 28 -4.53 14.17 -34.19
C THR A 28 -3.36 14.25 -35.15
N THR A 29 -2.37 13.37 -34.97
CA THR A 29 -1.37 13.06 -36.00
C THR A 29 -1.60 11.62 -36.48
N THR A 30 -2.16 11.49 -37.67
CA THR A 30 -2.40 10.22 -38.38
C THR A 30 -1.08 9.57 -38.83
N THR A 31 -0.77 8.38 -38.31
CA THR A 31 0.21 7.46 -38.88
C THR A 31 -0.45 6.11 -39.20
N LYS A 32 -0.27 5.66 -40.46
CA LYS A 32 -0.79 4.40 -41.00
C LYS A 32 -0.13 3.19 -40.32
N PRO A 33 -0.88 2.12 -39.97
CA PRO A 33 -0.28 0.85 -39.58
C PRO A 33 0.13 0.00 -40.80
N PRO A 34 1.25 -0.73 -40.74
CA PRO A 34 1.61 -1.71 -41.76
C PRO A 34 0.74 -2.97 -41.65
N LYS A 35 0.36 -3.46 -42.83
CA LYS A 35 -0.40 -4.70 -43.06
C LYS A 35 0.48 -5.95 -42.82
N ASN A 36 -0.21 -7.00 -42.38
CA ASN A 36 0.13 -8.43 -42.50
C ASN A 36 0.85 -9.07 -41.31
N MET A 37 0.11 -9.87 -40.54
CA MET A 37 0.46 -11.28 -40.29
C MET A 37 -0.80 -12.03 -39.86
N ARG A 38 -1.24 -12.96 -40.73
CA ARG A 38 -2.43 -13.79 -40.58
C ARG A 38 -1.96 -15.22 -40.34
N THR A 39 -1.87 -15.64 -39.08
CA THR A 39 -1.56 -17.04 -38.73
C THR A 39 -2.87 -17.80 -38.51
N LYS A 40 -3.07 -18.83 -39.33
CA LYS A 40 -4.19 -19.77 -39.24
C LYS A 40 -3.88 -20.79 -38.14
N SER A 41 -4.73 -20.88 -37.13
CA SER A 41 -4.69 -21.95 -36.12
C SER A 41 -5.69 -23.04 -36.50
N THR A 42 -5.19 -24.27 -36.60
CA THR A 42 -5.92 -25.48 -37.02
C THR A 42 -6.46 -26.17 -35.77
N ALA A 43 -7.79 -26.18 -35.58
CA ALA A 43 -8.43 -26.88 -34.48
C ALA A 43 -8.46 -28.40 -34.73
N ARG A 44 -7.77 -29.16 -33.87
CA ARG A 44 -7.78 -30.63 -33.87
C ARG A 44 -8.90 -31.12 -32.96
N ARG A 45 -9.98 -31.62 -33.54
CA ARG A 45 -11.04 -32.36 -32.83
C ARG A 45 -10.48 -33.72 -32.40
N GLN A 46 -10.46 -34.00 -31.10
CA GLN A 46 -10.28 -35.35 -30.57
C GLN A 46 -11.63 -35.86 -30.07
N SER A 47 -12.07 -36.97 -30.66
CA SER A 47 -13.28 -37.70 -30.30
C SER A 47 -13.03 -38.50 -29.02
N PHE A 48 -13.86 -38.32 -28.00
CA PHE A 48 -13.92 -39.18 -26.83
C PHE A 48 -14.82 -40.38 -27.15
N ALA A 49 -14.22 -41.57 -27.25
CA ALA A 49 -14.94 -42.84 -27.26
C ALA A 49 -15.03 -43.38 -25.82
N GLY A 50 -16.23 -43.86 -25.48
CA GLY A 50 -16.65 -44.17 -24.12
C GLY A 50 -15.93 -45.35 -23.47
N LEU A 51 -15.81 -45.25 -22.15
CA LEU A 51 -15.51 -46.35 -21.25
C LEU A 51 -16.63 -46.40 -20.21
N LEU A 52 -17.42 -47.47 -20.26
CA LEU A 52 -18.41 -47.80 -19.22
C LEU A 52 -17.66 -48.41 -18.04
N LEU A 53 -17.64 -47.70 -16.90
CA LEU A 53 -17.15 -48.22 -15.62
C LEU A 53 -18.32 -48.65 -14.73
N PRO A 54 -18.16 -49.72 -13.92
CA PRO A 54 -19.19 -50.21 -13.01
C PRO A 54 -19.43 -49.24 -11.84
N LEU A 55 -20.72 -48.98 -11.56
CA LEU A 55 -21.16 -48.20 -10.40
C LEU A 55 -20.79 -48.92 -9.09
N VAL A 56 -19.79 -48.40 -8.40
CA VAL A 56 -19.60 -48.62 -6.96
C VAL A 56 -20.29 -47.45 -6.24
N PRO A 57 -21.17 -47.68 -5.24
CA PRO A 57 -21.69 -46.61 -4.42
C PRO A 57 -20.55 -46.07 -3.53
N LEU A 58 -19.85 -45.06 -4.04
CA LEU A 58 -18.97 -44.23 -3.25
C LEU A 58 -19.83 -43.54 -2.18
N LEU A 59 -19.60 -43.90 -0.92
CA LEU A 59 -20.00 -43.12 0.24
C LEU A 59 -19.37 -41.74 0.09
N THR A 60 -20.09 -40.82 -0.55
CA THR A 60 -19.69 -39.42 -0.63
C THR A 60 -19.71 -38.88 0.78
N PRO A 61 -18.59 -38.42 1.35
CA PRO A 61 -18.64 -37.67 2.59
C PRO A 61 -19.59 -36.50 2.36
N SER A 62 -20.57 -36.34 3.25
CA SER A 62 -21.42 -35.15 3.26
C SER A 62 -20.51 -33.96 3.52
N PHE A 63 -20.07 -33.30 2.45
CA PHE A 63 -19.45 -32.00 2.54
C PHE A 63 -20.50 -31.08 3.14
N ALA A 64 -20.32 -30.75 4.43
CA ALA A 64 -21.09 -29.69 5.05
C ALA A 64 -20.77 -28.42 4.25
N PHE A 65 -21.68 -28.03 3.36
CA PHE A 65 -21.59 -26.75 2.68
C PHE A 65 -21.48 -25.69 3.79
N ALA A 66 -20.40 -24.91 3.77
CA ALA A 66 -20.27 -23.78 4.65
C ALA A 66 -21.54 -22.94 4.50
N ALA A 67 -22.20 -22.66 5.62
CA ALA A 67 -23.43 -21.88 5.61
C ALA A 67 -23.15 -20.55 4.90
N GLU A 68 -24.07 -20.10 4.05
CA GLU A 68 -23.89 -18.82 3.36
C GLU A 68 -24.08 -17.65 4.35
N PRO A 69 -23.38 -16.52 4.16
CA PRO A 69 -23.66 -15.29 4.89
C PRO A 69 -25.13 -14.87 4.74
N ASN A 70 -25.72 -14.38 5.82
CA ASN A 70 -27.11 -13.96 5.85
C ASN A 70 -27.32 -12.67 5.04
N ALA A 71 -28.55 -12.46 4.57
CA ALA A 71 -28.89 -11.35 3.68
C ALA A 71 -28.67 -9.96 4.32
N ASP A 72 -28.87 -9.84 5.64
CA ASP A 72 -28.69 -8.56 6.35
C ASP A 72 -27.20 -8.20 6.44
N SER A 73 -26.32 -9.16 6.69
CA SER A 73 -24.87 -8.95 6.71
C SER A 73 -24.31 -8.64 5.31
N ILE A 74 -24.86 -9.25 4.26
CA ILE A 74 -24.52 -8.87 2.87
C ILE A 74 -24.95 -7.42 2.59
N LYS A 75 -26.16 -7.04 3.01
CA LYS A 75 -26.67 -5.67 2.83
C LYS A 75 -25.85 -4.65 3.61
N ALA A 76 -25.46 -4.97 4.85
CA ALA A 76 -24.58 -4.15 5.67
C ALA A 76 -23.21 -3.97 5.01
N LEU A 77 -22.61 -5.06 4.48
CA LEU A 77 -21.35 -4.97 3.74
C LEU A 77 -21.46 -4.06 2.52
N GLN A 78 -22.51 -4.22 1.72
CA GLN A 78 -22.75 -3.38 0.54
C GLN A 78 -22.93 -1.90 0.91
N SER A 79 -23.69 -1.62 1.97
CA SER A 79 -23.85 -0.25 2.49
C SER A 79 -22.52 0.32 2.97
N GLY A 80 -21.75 -0.46 3.74
CA GLY A 80 -20.45 -0.06 4.27
C GLY A 80 -19.45 0.26 3.16
N ILE A 81 -19.37 -0.56 2.12
CA ILE A 81 -18.53 -0.28 0.95
C ILE A 81 -18.98 0.99 0.23
N SER A 82 -20.30 1.17 0.03
CA SER A 82 -20.83 2.37 -0.61
C SER A 82 -20.49 3.64 0.18
N ASP A 83 -20.63 3.60 1.50
CA ASP A 83 -20.36 4.73 2.38
C ASP A 83 -18.86 5.05 2.44
N LEU A 84 -17.98 4.04 2.43
CA LEU A 84 -16.53 4.19 2.47
C LEU A 84 -15.99 5.00 1.26
N TYR A 85 -16.56 4.80 0.08
CA TYR A 85 -16.15 5.50 -1.14
C TYR A 85 -17.01 6.74 -1.44
N SER A 86 -17.66 7.30 -0.42
CA SER A 86 -18.46 8.53 -0.50
C SER A 86 -17.97 9.58 0.52
N ASP A 87 -18.72 10.66 0.69
CA ASP A 87 -18.51 11.64 1.77
C ASP A 87 -18.95 11.13 3.16
N LYS A 88 -19.41 9.87 3.25
CA LYS A 88 -19.97 9.23 4.45
C LYS A 88 -19.06 8.17 5.08
N VAL A 89 -17.74 8.39 5.04
CA VAL A 89 -16.75 7.43 5.59
C VAL A 89 -17.06 7.06 7.05
N VAL A 90 -17.53 8.00 7.87
CA VAL A 90 -17.90 7.74 9.28
C VAL A 90 -19.03 6.70 9.38
N GLN A 91 -20.01 6.75 8.48
CA GLN A 91 -21.15 5.84 8.45
C GLN A 91 -20.75 4.43 7.95
N SER A 92 -19.65 4.30 7.21
CA SER A 92 -19.18 3.00 6.72
C SER A 92 -18.78 2.04 7.85
N ILE A 93 -18.20 2.57 8.94
CA ILE A 93 -17.68 1.78 10.07
C ILE A 93 -18.75 0.89 10.71
N PRO A 94 -19.88 1.42 11.22
CA PRO A 94 -20.91 0.58 11.86
C PRO A 94 -21.53 -0.43 10.88
N GLN A 95 -21.57 -0.14 9.58
CA GLN A 95 -22.08 -1.08 8.57
C GLN A 95 -21.11 -2.25 8.33
N LEU A 96 -19.81 -1.97 8.25
CA LEU A 96 -18.77 -2.99 8.10
C LEU A 96 -18.64 -3.84 9.38
N GLU A 97 -18.76 -3.23 10.57
CA GLU A 97 -18.80 -3.95 11.85
C GLU A 97 -20.05 -4.86 11.94
N ALA A 98 -21.22 -4.36 11.52
CA ALA A 98 -22.44 -5.18 11.47
C ALA A 98 -22.28 -6.38 10.52
N ALA A 99 -21.64 -6.20 9.37
CA ALA A 99 -21.36 -7.31 8.46
C ALA A 99 -20.49 -8.40 9.12
N LEU A 100 -19.49 -8.02 9.92
CA LEU A 100 -18.59 -8.95 10.63
C LEU A 100 -19.26 -9.76 11.74
N THR A 101 -20.48 -9.41 12.17
CA THR A 101 -21.20 -10.19 13.19
C THR A 101 -21.64 -11.57 12.68
N ASP A 102 -21.66 -11.78 11.36
CA ASP A 102 -21.97 -13.08 10.77
C ASP A 102 -20.78 -14.05 10.83
N SER A 103 -20.95 -15.18 11.51
CA SER A 103 -19.91 -16.21 11.61
C SER A 103 -19.70 -16.98 10.31
N ASN A 104 -20.64 -16.91 9.36
CA ASN A 104 -20.65 -17.68 8.11
C ASN A 104 -19.69 -17.14 7.04
N TRP A 105 -19.13 -15.93 7.20
CA TRP A 105 -18.08 -15.46 6.30
C TRP A 105 -16.87 -16.40 6.34
N SER A 106 -16.35 -16.74 5.16
CA SER A 106 -15.07 -17.45 5.03
C SER A 106 -13.91 -16.60 5.58
N PRO A 107 -12.76 -17.19 5.96
CA PRO A 107 -11.63 -16.40 6.44
C PRO A 107 -11.10 -15.40 5.41
N LEU A 108 -11.24 -15.69 4.10
CA LEU A 108 -10.92 -14.76 3.01
C LEU A 108 -11.82 -13.54 3.05
N GLU A 109 -13.15 -13.75 3.08
CA GLU A 109 -14.14 -12.67 3.14
C GLU A 109 -14.02 -11.86 4.43
N LYS A 110 -13.86 -12.51 5.59
CA LYS A 110 -13.59 -11.84 6.88
C LYS A 110 -12.35 -10.96 6.79
N GLY A 111 -11.27 -11.47 6.20
CA GLY A 111 -10.04 -10.72 5.94
C GLY A 111 -10.29 -9.45 5.12
N SER A 112 -11.03 -9.57 4.01
CA SER A 112 -11.39 -8.43 3.17
C SER A 112 -12.27 -7.39 3.87
N ILE A 113 -13.25 -7.81 4.68
CA ILE A 113 -14.10 -6.88 5.43
C ILE A 113 -13.28 -6.15 6.51
N LEU A 114 -12.40 -6.87 7.22
CA LEU A 114 -11.48 -6.26 8.19
C LEU A 114 -10.51 -5.27 7.54
N ARG A 115 -10.01 -5.57 6.33
CA ARG A 115 -9.20 -4.65 5.53
C ARG A 115 -9.98 -3.37 5.20
N LEU A 116 -11.22 -3.48 4.72
CA LEU A 116 -12.09 -2.33 4.44
C LEU A 116 -12.35 -1.48 5.69
N LEU A 117 -12.55 -2.13 6.85
CA LEU A 117 -12.68 -1.42 8.13
C LEU A 117 -11.37 -0.69 8.51
N GLY A 118 -10.22 -1.28 8.18
CA GLY A 118 -8.91 -0.66 8.29
C GLY A 118 -8.78 0.59 7.41
N ASP A 119 -9.24 0.53 6.16
CA ASP A 119 -9.27 1.67 5.23
C ASP A 119 -10.15 2.80 5.76
N ALA A 120 -11.35 2.47 6.25
CA ALA A 120 -12.29 3.45 6.82
C ALA A 120 -11.67 4.21 8.00
N ASN A 121 -11.03 3.49 8.93
CA ASN A 121 -10.34 4.11 10.05
C ASN A 121 -9.11 4.91 9.60
N ALA A 122 -8.36 4.45 8.59
CA ALA A 122 -7.22 5.20 8.05
C ALA A 122 -7.67 6.53 7.43
N ALA A 123 -8.78 6.54 6.69
CA ALA A 123 -9.35 7.74 6.09
C ALA A 123 -9.80 8.78 7.13
N LEU A 124 -10.19 8.34 8.33
CA LEU A 124 -10.51 9.19 9.47
C LEU A 124 -9.28 9.55 10.33
N SER A 125 -8.07 9.19 9.89
CA SER A 125 -6.81 9.37 10.65
C SER A 125 -6.78 8.63 12.00
N GLU A 126 -7.64 7.62 12.18
CA GLU A 126 -7.71 6.75 13.37
C GLU A 126 -6.68 5.61 13.26
N HIS A 127 -5.40 5.97 13.13
CA HIS A 127 -4.33 5.04 12.76
C HIS A 127 -4.17 3.84 13.70
N SER A 128 -4.43 4.01 15.01
CA SER A 128 -4.40 2.90 15.97
C SER A 128 -5.46 1.83 15.66
N LYS A 129 -6.70 2.27 15.41
CA LYS A 129 -7.81 1.38 15.07
C LYS A 129 -7.56 0.74 13.70
N SER A 130 -7.11 1.52 12.73
CA SER A 130 -6.74 1.04 11.41
C SER A 130 -5.67 -0.07 11.47
N PHE A 131 -4.59 0.16 12.23
CA PHE A 131 -3.53 -0.85 12.43
C PHE A 131 -4.08 -2.15 13.02
N LYS A 132 -4.95 -2.05 14.02
CA LYS A 132 -5.63 -3.22 14.61
C LYS A 132 -6.46 -3.98 13.58
N CYS A 133 -7.28 -3.28 12.79
CA CYS A 133 -8.11 -3.90 11.75
C CYS A 133 -7.27 -4.61 10.69
N TYR A 134 -6.22 -3.97 10.17
CA TYR A 134 -5.33 -4.62 9.20
C TYR A 134 -4.56 -5.80 9.81
N SER A 135 -4.18 -5.73 11.08
CA SER A 135 -3.55 -6.86 11.78
C SER A 135 -4.51 -8.06 11.84
N CYS A 136 -5.77 -7.83 12.24
CA CYS A 136 -6.79 -8.87 12.23
C CYS A 136 -7.09 -9.38 10.81
N ALA A 137 -7.04 -8.53 9.79
CA ALA A 137 -7.19 -8.95 8.40
C ALA A 137 -6.07 -9.92 7.97
N VAL A 138 -4.81 -9.58 8.26
CA VAL A 138 -3.65 -10.44 8.00
C VAL A 138 -3.74 -11.76 8.75
N GLU A 139 -4.19 -11.75 10.01
CA GLU A 139 -4.41 -12.97 10.80
C GLU A 139 -5.53 -13.86 10.21
N SER A 140 -6.66 -13.27 9.82
CA SER A 140 -7.78 -13.98 9.18
C SER A 140 -7.32 -14.65 7.88
N LEU A 141 -6.61 -13.90 7.03
CA LEU A 141 -6.05 -14.41 5.78
C LEU A 141 -4.99 -15.48 6.04
N GLY A 142 -4.11 -15.27 7.03
CA GLY A 142 -3.06 -16.21 7.40
C GLY A 142 -3.53 -17.57 7.91
N SER A 143 -4.80 -17.69 8.30
CA SER A 143 -5.43 -18.96 8.71
C SER A 143 -5.84 -19.86 7.54
N LEU A 144 -5.83 -19.36 6.31
CA LEU A 144 -6.18 -20.13 5.12
C LEU A 144 -5.06 -21.11 4.73
N GLN A 145 -5.45 -22.34 4.37
CA GLN A 145 -4.56 -23.29 3.73
C GLN A 145 -4.44 -22.95 2.24
N VAL A 146 -3.39 -22.20 1.89
CA VAL A 146 -3.18 -21.66 0.53
C VAL A 146 -3.18 -22.76 -0.54
N SER A 147 -2.70 -23.97 -0.22
CA SER A 147 -2.68 -25.12 -1.14
C SER A 147 -4.06 -25.67 -1.51
N GLU A 148 -5.11 -25.30 -0.76
CA GLU A 148 -6.48 -25.75 -0.98
C GLU A 148 -7.33 -24.69 -1.72
N LEU A 149 -6.77 -23.52 -2.00
CA LEU A 149 -7.48 -22.46 -2.71
C LEU A 149 -7.55 -22.76 -4.21
N SER A 150 -8.67 -22.38 -4.83
CA SER A 150 -8.77 -22.30 -6.29
C SER A 150 -7.83 -21.21 -6.83
N ASP A 151 -7.48 -21.26 -8.12
CA ASP A 151 -6.63 -20.22 -8.73
C ASP A 151 -7.24 -18.80 -8.58
N ASP A 152 -8.56 -18.70 -8.71
CA ASP A 152 -9.29 -17.44 -8.53
C ASP A 152 -9.22 -16.95 -7.06
N ASP A 153 -9.48 -17.84 -6.10
CA ASP A 153 -9.41 -17.51 -4.67
C ASP A 153 -7.98 -17.19 -4.24
N LEU A 154 -6.97 -17.85 -4.83
CA LEU A 154 -5.56 -17.61 -4.59
C LEU A 154 -5.16 -16.20 -5.06
N SER A 155 -5.63 -15.79 -6.24
CA SER A 155 -5.42 -14.43 -6.74
C SER A 155 -6.05 -13.38 -5.81
N SER A 156 -7.29 -13.62 -5.38
CA SER A 156 -7.97 -12.75 -4.41
C SER A 156 -7.22 -12.71 -3.07
N TYR A 157 -6.81 -13.85 -2.53
CA TYR A 157 -6.01 -13.96 -1.31
C TYR A 157 -4.72 -13.12 -1.40
N ASN A 158 -3.94 -13.29 -2.47
CA ASN A 158 -2.68 -12.57 -2.65
C ASN A 158 -2.88 -11.05 -2.73
N SER A 159 -3.93 -10.61 -3.43
CA SER A 159 -4.29 -9.18 -3.54
C SER A 159 -4.72 -8.58 -2.19
N GLU A 160 -5.59 -9.29 -1.46
CA GLU A 160 -6.13 -8.83 -0.17
C GLU A 160 -5.07 -8.82 0.91
N LEU A 161 -4.19 -9.82 0.94
CA LEU A 161 -3.06 -9.88 1.87
C LEU A 161 -2.09 -8.73 1.61
N SER A 162 -1.69 -8.52 0.34
CA SER A 162 -0.80 -7.43 -0.04
C SER A 162 -1.35 -6.06 0.35
N SER A 163 -2.63 -5.81 0.08
CA SER A 163 -3.30 -4.56 0.43
C SER A 163 -3.38 -4.37 1.95
N SER A 164 -3.69 -5.44 2.69
CA SER A 164 -3.74 -5.41 4.16
C SER A 164 -2.36 -5.13 4.77
N LEU A 165 -1.28 -5.68 4.21
CA LEU A 165 0.09 -5.44 4.66
C LEU A 165 0.56 -4.00 4.41
N ILE A 166 0.23 -3.44 3.25
CA ILE A 166 0.49 -2.02 2.95
C ILE A 166 -0.27 -1.13 3.95
N GLY A 167 -1.56 -1.41 4.15
CA GLY A 167 -2.40 -0.69 5.11
C GLY A 167 -1.84 -0.75 6.53
N LYS A 168 -1.49 -1.97 7.00
CA LYS A 168 -0.86 -2.20 8.29
C LYS A 168 0.43 -1.40 8.45
N SER A 169 1.32 -1.45 7.47
CA SER A 169 2.57 -0.67 7.47
C SER A 169 2.29 0.84 7.57
N ARG A 170 1.39 1.37 6.76
CA ARG A 170 1.07 2.81 6.77
C ARG A 170 0.45 3.26 8.10
N SER A 171 -0.48 2.49 8.64
CA SER A 171 -1.11 2.78 9.93
C SER A 171 -0.14 2.66 11.10
N PHE A 172 0.85 1.77 11.02
CA PHE A 172 1.96 1.71 11.97
C PHE A 172 2.72 3.05 12.04
N TYR A 173 2.99 3.68 10.90
CA TYR A 173 3.64 4.99 10.87
C TYR A 173 2.75 6.15 11.29
N GLY A 174 1.47 6.14 10.89
CA GLY A 174 0.51 7.19 11.24
C GLY A 174 0.18 7.26 12.72
N PHE A 175 0.23 6.12 13.42
CA PHE A 175 0.04 6.04 14.88
C PHE A 175 1.16 6.74 15.69
N GLY A 176 2.27 7.08 15.03
CA GLY A 176 3.46 7.61 15.67
C GLY A 176 4.33 6.48 16.21
N ALA A 177 5.59 6.42 15.75
CA ALA A 177 6.59 5.47 16.22
C ALA A 177 6.92 5.57 17.72
N SER A 178 6.29 6.49 18.47
CA SER A 178 6.50 6.68 19.91
C SER A 178 5.76 5.66 20.79
N GLY A 179 4.74 4.97 20.25
CA GLY A 179 3.93 4.01 21.01
C GLY A 179 4.20 2.54 20.72
N VAL A 180 4.94 2.20 19.66
CA VAL A 180 5.08 0.81 19.21
C VAL A 180 6.40 0.19 19.65
N VAL A 181 6.28 -1.00 20.25
CA VAL A 181 7.38 -1.82 20.76
C VAL A 181 8.25 -2.27 19.58
N THR A 182 9.56 -2.19 19.73
CA THR A 182 10.56 -2.64 18.73
C THR A 182 10.35 -4.07 18.22
N ALA A 183 9.68 -4.92 19.02
CA ALA A 183 9.30 -6.29 18.67
C ALA A 183 8.40 -6.38 17.42
N ASP A 184 7.56 -5.38 17.14
CA ASP A 184 6.64 -5.41 15.99
C ASP A 184 7.33 -5.11 14.65
N VAL A 185 8.49 -4.44 14.66
CA VAL A 185 9.19 -4.03 13.43
C VAL A 185 9.78 -5.22 12.67
N SER A 186 10.36 -6.20 13.39
CA SER A 186 10.91 -7.41 12.76
C SER A 186 9.79 -8.27 12.18
N LYS A 187 8.69 -8.45 12.93
CA LYS A 187 7.52 -9.20 12.46
C LYS A 187 6.95 -8.56 11.20
N LEU A 188 6.77 -7.24 11.19
CA LEU A 188 6.27 -6.50 10.03
C LEU A 188 7.20 -6.62 8.81
N CYS A 189 8.53 -6.62 9.02
CA CYS A 189 9.49 -6.90 7.94
C CYS A 189 9.24 -8.26 7.27
N ASP A 190 9.05 -9.31 8.07
CA ASP A 190 8.88 -10.66 7.55
C ASP A 190 7.50 -10.85 6.89
N GLU A 191 6.46 -10.26 7.46
CA GLU A 191 5.13 -10.20 6.84
C GLU A 191 5.15 -9.48 5.48
N LEU A 192 5.83 -8.32 5.38
CA LEU A 192 5.96 -7.59 4.12
C LEU A 192 6.73 -8.38 3.06
N LYS A 193 7.84 -9.04 3.42
CA LYS A 193 8.58 -9.92 2.49
C LYS A 193 7.68 -11.04 1.97
N LYS A 194 6.95 -11.71 2.86
CA LYS A 194 6.00 -12.75 2.47
C LYS A 194 4.94 -12.20 1.51
N GLY A 195 4.41 -11.01 1.76
CA GLY A 195 3.48 -10.34 0.85
C GLY A 195 4.08 -10.05 -0.53
N ILE A 196 5.35 -9.67 -0.60
CA ILE A 196 6.07 -9.48 -1.87
C ILE A 196 6.18 -10.82 -2.58
N GLU A 197 6.71 -11.85 -1.93
CA GLU A 197 6.88 -13.19 -2.52
C GLU A 197 5.56 -13.76 -3.05
N LEU A 198 4.45 -13.60 -2.30
CA LEU A 198 3.11 -14.01 -2.71
C LEU A 198 2.52 -13.19 -3.86
N SER A 199 3.04 -11.98 -4.11
CA SER A 199 2.67 -11.20 -5.29
C SER A 199 3.28 -11.79 -6.58
N CYS A 200 4.26 -12.69 -6.48
CA CYS A 200 4.77 -13.41 -7.63
C CYS A 200 3.76 -14.46 -8.10
N THR A 201 3.35 -14.35 -9.36
CA THR A 201 2.40 -15.28 -10.02
C THR A 201 3.11 -16.34 -10.86
N SER A 202 4.45 -16.31 -10.94
CA SER A 202 5.23 -17.25 -11.73
C SER A 202 5.75 -18.38 -10.85
N ALA A 203 5.42 -19.62 -11.24
CA ALA A 203 5.97 -20.82 -10.61
C ALA A 203 7.43 -21.12 -11.03
N TYR A 204 7.99 -20.35 -11.97
CA TYR A 204 9.29 -20.60 -12.61
C TYR A 204 10.36 -19.57 -12.27
N GLU A 205 10.04 -18.57 -11.44
CA GLU A 205 11.01 -17.53 -11.06
C GLU A 205 11.81 -18.00 -9.83
N ASP A 206 13.13 -18.06 -9.97
CA ASP A 206 14.03 -18.41 -8.87
C ASP A 206 14.12 -17.30 -7.80
N ASP A 207 13.84 -16.05 -8.20
CA ASP A 207 13.79 -14.89 -7.31
C ASP A 207 12.34 -14.38 -7.14
N LEU A 208 11.62 -15.05 -6.25
CA LEU A 208 10.24 -14.71 -5.89
C LEU A 208 10.12 -13.26 -5.38
N LEU A 209 11.16 -12.75 -4.72
CA LEU A 209 11.16 -11.40 -4.20
C LEU A 209 11.21 -10.38 -5.34
N LEU A 210 12.09 -10.56 -6.34
CA LEU A 210 12.16 -9.67 -7.50
C LEU A 210 10.90 -9.76 -8.38
N CYS A 211 10.40 -10.98 -8.62
CA CYS A 211 9.17 -11.20 -9.36
C CYS A 211 7.98 -10.49 -8.70
N GLY A 212 7.80 -10.73 -7.40
CA GLY A 212 6.74 -10.11 -6.60
C GLY A 212 6.89 -8.60 -6.48
N ALA A 213 8.13 -8.11 -6.30
CA ALA A 213 8.46 -6.69 -6.26
C ALA A 213 8.03 -5.99 -7.56
N THR A 214 8.23 -6.64 -8.71
CA THR A 214 7.83 -6.11 -10.02
C THR A 214 6.32 -6.00 -10.17
N LYS A 215 5.54 -6.82 -9.46
CA LYS A 215 4.08 -6.74 -9.43
C LYS A 215 3.56 -5.71 -8.42
N ASN A 216 4.23 -5.59 -7.27
CA ASN A 216 3.82 -4.70 -6.20
C ASN A 216 5.00 -3.91 -5.60
N PRO A 217 5.49 -2.87 -6.32
CA PRO A 217 6.61 -2.04 -5.85
C PRO A 217 6.30 -1.26 -4.57
N TYR A 218 5.02 -1.08 -4.21
CA TYR A 218 4.62 -0.43 -2.97
C TYR A 218 5.02 -1.25 -1.74
N LEU A 219 4.85 -2.57 -1.77
CA LEU A 219 5.29 -3.44 -0.67
C LEU A 219 6.81 -3.35 -0.46
N VAL A 220 7.59 -3.22 -1.54
CA VAL A 220 9.05 -3.06 -1.48
C VAL A 220 9.42 -1.73 -0.84
N TRP A 221 8.73 -0.64 -1.21
CA TRP A 221 8.94 0.67 -0.60
C TRP A 221 8.58 0.67 0.89
N GLU A 222 7.45 0.07 1.28
CA GLU A 222 7.07 -0.12 2.68
C GLU A 222 8.12 -0.95 3.44
N LEU A 223 8.64 -2.03 2.84
CA LEU A 223 9.71 -2.84 3.44
C LEU A 223 11.00 -2.05 3.64
N GLY A 224 11.34 -1.15 2.71
CA GLY A 224 12.43 -0.18 2.89
C GLY A 224 12.23 0.69 4.13
N ARG A 225 11.03 1.28 4.28
CA ARG A 225 10.69 2.09 5.46
C ARG A 225 10.79 1.31 6.77
N VAL A 226 10.31 0.06 6.80
CA VAL A 226 10.34 -0.76 8.02
C VAL A 226 11.79 -1.12 8.37
N ASN A 227 12.64 -1.41 7.38
CA ASN A 227 14.07 -1.62 7.60
C ASN A 227 14.79 -0.35 8.09
N ARG A 228 14.39 0.84 7.62
CA ARG A 228 14.90 2.12 8.14
C ARG A 228 14.62 2.24 9.62
N ASP A 229 13.39 1.97 10.05
CA ASP A 229 12.99 2.07 11.47
C ASP A 229 13.65 1.00 12.33
N ALA A 230 13.94 -0.17 11.76
CA ALA A 230 14.78 -1.21 12.37
C ALA A 230 16.27 -0.82 12.44
N LYS A 231 16.66 0.38 11.99
CA LYS A 231 18.05 0.84 11.82
C LYS A 231 18.90 -0.07 10.92
N ASN A 232 18.26 -0.84 10.04
CA ASN A 232 18.93 -1.64 9.03
C ASN A 232 19.07 -0.84 7.73
N TYR A 233 19.85 0.23 7.80
CA TYR A 233 19.94 1.21 6.71
C TYR A 233 20.50 0.63 5.42
N SER A 234 21.39 -0.38 5.49
CA SER A 234 21.89 -1.08 4.30
C SER A 234 20.78 -1.82 3.55
N LYS A 235 19.93 -2.56 4.26
CA LYS A 235 18.76 -3.23 3.64
C LYS A 235 17.72 -2.23 3.18
N SER A 236 17.46 -1.20 3.98
CA SER A 236 16.54 -0.12 3.62
C SER A 236 16.94 0.55 2.29
N LYS A 237 18.22 0.93 2.17
CA LYS A 237 18.80 1.46 0.93
C LYS A 237 18.59 0.52 -0.26
N TYR A 238 18.87 -0.78 -0.07
CA TYR A 238 18.67 -1.79 -1.11
C TYR A 238 17.22 -1.83 -1.59
N TYR A 239 16.25 -1.88 -0.68
CA TYR A 239 14.83 -1.94 -1.03
C TYR A 239 14.33 -0.66 -1.71
N PHE A 240 14.78 0.52 -1.26
CA PHE A 240 14.44 1.77 -1.94
C PHE A 240 15.06 1.85 -3.34
N ASP A 241 16.29 1.38 -3.54
CA ASP A 241 16.90 1.33 -4.88
C ASP A 241 16.15 0.36 -5.80
N LEU A 242 15.76 -0.81 -5.28
CA LEU A 242 14.95 -1.80 -5.99
C LEU A 242 13.58 -1.23 -6.38
N ALA A 243 12.84 -0.66 -5.43
CA ALA A 243 11.54 -0.02 -5.68
C ALA A 243 11.67 1.11 -6.72
N SER A 244 12.72 1.93 -6.61
CA SER A 244 13.01 3.00 -7.57
C SER A 244 13.12 2.49 -9.01
N LYS A 245 13.90 1.42 -9.21
CA LYS A 245 14.10 0.81 -10.54
C LYS A 245 12.80 0.23 -11.09
N ILE A 246 12.01 -0.42 -10.24
CA ILE A 246 10.75 -1.04 -10.65
C ILE A 246 9.73 0.03 -11.03
N PHE A 247 9.50 1.04 -10.20
CA PHE A 247 8.60 2.16 -10.53
C PHE A 247 9.03 2.83 -11.85
N LYS A 248 10.33 3.06 -12.06
CA LYS A 248 10.85 3.62 -13.32
C LYS A 248 10.51 2.73 -14.52
N SER A 249 10.68 1.41 -14.39
CA SER A 249 10.36 0.46 -15.47
C SER A 249 8.87 0.41 -15.81
N GLN A 250 8.00 0.77 -14.86
CA GLN A 250 6.54 0.87 -15.04
C GLN A 250 6.11 2.26 -15.55
N GLY A 251 7.04 3.20 -15.75
CA GLY A 251 6.75 4.57 -16.16
C GLY A 251 6.31 5.51 -15.03
N ASP A 252 6.43 5.08 -13.76
CA ASP A 252 6.13 5.91 -12.59
C ASP A 252 7.37 6.68 -12.12
N ASP A 253 7.71 7.73 -12.86
CA ASP A 253 8.88 8.57 -12.60
C ASP A 253 8.81 9.29 -11.24
N TYR A 254 7.60 9.65 -10.81
CA TYR A 254 7.37 10.30 -9.52
C TYR A 254 7.77 9.38 -8.36
N ARG A 255 7.19 8.17 -8.30
CA ARG A 255 7.48 7.24 -7.19
C ARG A 255 8.89 6.69 -7.27
N SER A 256 9.44 6.53 -8.49
CA SER A 256 10.86 6.24 -8.67
C SER A 256 11.74 7.29 -7.99
N PHE A 257 11.46 8.57 -8.23
CA PHE A 257 12.20 9.68 -7.63
C PHE A 257 12.07 9.71 -6.09
N VAL A 258 10.86 9.54 -5.55
CA VAL A 258 10.65 9.46 -4.09
C VAL A 258 11.51 8.35 -3.48
N CYS A 259 11.55 7.17 -4.11
CA CYS A 259 12.41 6.07 -3.67
C CYS A 259 13.91 6.42 -3.72
N LYS A 260 14.37 7.16 -4.75
CA LYS A 260 15.76 7.64 -4.81
C LYS A 260 16.08 8.57 -3.63
N VAL A 261 15.16 9.49 -3.29
CA VAL A 261 15.32 10.39 -2.13
C VAL A 261 15.42 9.58 -0.84
N ASP A 262 14.50 8.64 -0.61
CA ASP A 262 14.54 7.76 0.58
C ASP A 262 15.83 6.94 0.65
N ARG A 263 16.30 6.39 -0.48
CA ARG A 263 17.60 5.69 -0.58
C ARG A 263 18.77 6.60 -0.18
N ASP A 264 18.78 7.84 -0.66
CA ASP A 264 19.86 8.78 -0.39
C ASP A 264 19.86 9.22 1.09
N LEU A 265 18.69 9.37 1.71
CA LEU A 265 18.58 9.52 3.16
C LEU A 265 19.22 8.34 3.91
N MET A 266 19.08 7.11 3.41
CA MET A 266 19.74 5.94 4.04
C MET A 266 21.26 5.96 3.87
N ASN A 267 21.79 6.52 2.77
CA ASN A 267 23.24 6.73 2.63
C ASN A 267 23.77 7.71 3.68
N ILE A 268 23.05 8.80 3.93
CA ILE A 268 23.42 9.79 4.94
C ILE A 268 23.44 9.13 6.32
N GLU A 269 22.39 8.38 6.67
CA GLU A 269 22.33 7.65 7.95
C GLU A 269 23.43 6.58 8.11
N LEU A 270 23.87 5.95 7.00
CA LEU A 270 24.96 4.96 7.02
C LEU A 270 26.35 5.58 7.16
N THR A 271 26.59 6.71 6.50
CA THR A 271 27.94 7.27 6.33
C THR A 271 28.21 8.48 7.23
N GLY A 272 27.15 9.15 7.69
CA GLY A 272 27.23 10.47 8.33
C GLY A 272 27.57 11.60 7.35
N GLU A 273 27.79 11.29 6.07
CA GLU A 273 28.18 12.27 5.06
C GLU A 273 26.97 12.69 4.22
N SER A 274 26.65 13.99 4.26
CA SER A 274 25.70 14.60 3.33
C SER A 274 26.36 14.85 1.97
N SER A 275 26.70 13.79 1.24
CA SER A 275 27.43 13.92 -0.03
C SER A 275 26.56 14.39 -1.22
N THR A 276 25.28 14.70 -1.04
CA THR A 276 24.35 14.81 -2.16
C THR A 276 24.19 16.23 -2.68
N ASN A 277 24.94 16.52 -3.76
CA ASN A 277 24.40 17.30 -4.87
C ASN A 277 23.19 16.52 -5.42
N PHE A 278 21.99 16.74 -4.86
CA PHE A 278 20.74 16.25 -5.44
C PHE A 278 20.55 16.89 -6.82
N VAL A 279 21.04 16.21 -7.86
CA VAL A 279 20.79 16.60 -9.24
C VAL A 279 19.33 16.26 -9.53
N ILE A 280 18.48 17.29 -9.47
CA ILE A 280 17.07 17.19 -9.84
C ILE A 280 17.03 16.96 -11.36
N GLU A 281 16.69 15.74 -11.77
CA GLU A 281 16.43 15.43 -13.18
C GLU A 281 15.34 16.39 -13.70
N PRO A 282 15.46 16.96 -14.91
CA PRO A 282 14.52 17.96 -15.43
C PRO A 282 13.04 17.56 -15.36
N GLY A 283 12.71 16.27 -15.51
CA GLY A 283 11.33 15.77 -15.40
C GLY A 283 10.71 15.88 -14.00
N VAL A 284 11.54 16.02 -12.95
CA VAL A 284 11.06 16.24 -11.57
C VAL A 284 10.66 17.70 -11.33
N LYS A 285 11.17 18.66 -12.13
CA LYS A 285 10.77 20.06 -12.03
C LYS A 285 9.30 20.29 -12.41
N GLU A 286 8.69 19.34 -13.11
CA GLU A 286 7.27 19.33 -13.46
C GLU A 286 6.41 18.64 -12.38
N LEU A 287 7.03 17.95 -11.42
CA LEU A 287 6.35 17.33 -10.28
C LEU A 287 5.98 18.41 -9.27
N LYS A 288 4.75 18.93 -9.36
CA LYS A 288 4.14 19.93 -8.47
C LYS A 288 3.85 19.41 -7.04
N SER A 289 4.67 18.50 -6.52
CA SER A 289 4.52 17.97 -5.16
C SER A 289 5.23 18.88 -4.16
N ARG A 290 4.45 19.55 -3.31
CA ARG A 290 4.91 20.48 -2.26
C ARG A 290 6.00 19.86 -1.38
N GLU A 291 5.81 18.61 -0.99
CA GLU A 291 6.68 17.87 -0.08
C GLU A 291 8.05 17.59 -0.70
N ILE A 292 8.06 17.28 -2.01
CA ILE A 292 9.30 17.09 -2.76
C ILE A 292 10.06 18.41 -2.90
N VAL A 293 9.38 19.50 -3.26
CA VAL A 293 10.01 20.82 -3.36
C VAL A 293 10.56 21.25 -2.01
N TYR A 294 9.81 21.03 -0.92
CA TYR A 294 10.26 21.34 0.45
C TYR A 294 11.52 20.56 0.83
N VAL A 295 11.49 19.22 0.75
CA VAL A 295 12.61 18.34 1.12
C VAL A 295 13.85 18.68 0.29
N LEU A 296 13.69 18.87 -1.02
CA LEU A 296 14.79 19.23 -1.90
C LEU A 296 15.38 20.60 -1.61
N SER A 297 14.54 21.57 -1.27
CA SER A 297 14.99 22.92 -0.94
C SER A 297 15.73 22.92 0.39
N VAL A 298 15.28 22.16 1.38
CA VAL A 298 16.00 21.97 2.64
C VAL A 298 17.36 21.31 2.41
N LEU A 299 17.40 20.21 1.65
CA LEU A 299 18.64 19.47 1.36
C LEU A 299 19.67 20.33 0.62
N LYS A 300 19.21 21.28 -0.20
CA LYS A 300 20.08 22.24 -0.92
C LYS A 300 20.45 23.48 -0.12
N GLY A 301 19.88 23.66 1.07
CA GLY A 301 19.96 24.94 1.80
C GLY A 301 19.30 26.10 1.05
N ASP A 302 18.39 25.82 0.11
CA ASP A 302 17.64 26.82 -0.65
C ASP A 302 16.46 27.33 0.19
N LYS A 303 16.74 28.28 1.08
CA LYS A 303 15.72 28.89 1.97
C LYS A 303 14.49 29.37 1.21
N ARG A 304 14.68 29.98 0.03
CA ARG A 304 13.57 30.54 -0.77
C ARG A 304 12.72 29.43 -1.38
N GLY A 305 13.34 28.32 -1.80
CA GLY A 305 12.62 27.12 -2.22
C GLY A 305 11.80 26.49 -1.08
N VAL A 306 12.32 26.52 0.16
CA VAL A 306 11.60 26.06 1.36
C VAL A 306 10.39 26.95 1.65
N GLU A 307 10.58 28.27 1.63
CA GLU A 307 9.51 29.27 1.81
C GLU A 307 8.40 29.09 0.77
N ASN A 308 8.77 29.03 -0.51
CA ASN A 308 7.81 28.85 -1.61
C ASN A 308 7.05 27.51 -1.52
N ALA A 309 7.69 26.46 -1.00
CA ALA A 309 7.03 25.18 -0.77
C ALA A 309 6.05 25.25 0.41
N LEU A 310 6.36 26.00 1.47
CA LEU A 310 5.47 26.19 2.61
C LEU A 310 4.26 27.08 2.27
N ASP A 311 4.43 28.04 1.36
CA ASP A 311 3.39 28.98 0.94
C ASP A 311 2.30 28.37 0.05
N PHE A 312 2.53 27.19 -0.54
CA PHE A 312 1.65 26.63 -1.56
C PHE A 312 0.21 26.33 -1.09
N GLU A 313 -0.05 26.27 0.23
CA GLU A 313 -1.41 26.19 0.82
C GLU A 313 -1.49 26.79 2.24
N GLY A 314 -0.89 27.98 2.49
CA GLY A 314 -1.05 28.67 3.78
C GLY A 314 -0.26 28.09 4.97
N GLY A 315 0.78 27.29 4.71
CA GLY A 315 1.61 26.65 5.75
C GLY A 315 2.39 27.63 6.64
N VAL A 316 2.61 28.87 6.19
CA VAL A 316 3.20 29.95 7.00
C VAL A 316 2.41 30.22 8.28
N VAL A 317 1.09 30.03 8.25
CA VAL A 317 0.22 30.26 9.42
C VAL A 317 0.49 29.23 10.53
N GLU A 318 0.95 28.02 10.18
CA GLU A 318 1.12 26.92 11.12
C GLU A 318 2.56 26.81 11.65
N SER A 319 3.56 27.16 10.84
CA SER A 319 4.96 27.32 11.29
C SER A 319 5.13 28.52 12.23
N GLN A 320 4.47 29.66 11.94
CA GLN A 320 4.44 30.82 12.84
C GLN A 320 3.77 30.50 14.19
N LYS A 321 2.73 29.65 14.22
CA LYS A 321 2.09 29.21 15.47
C LYS A 321 2.99 28.35 16.35
N ARG A 322 3.97 27.65 15.77
CA ARG A 322 4.91 26.77 16.49
C ARG A 322 6.22 27.47 16.88
N GLY A 323 6.48 28.66 16.35
CA GLY A 323 7.68 29.46 16.65
C GLY A 323 8.98 28.92 16.04
N TRP A 324 8.88 28.05 15.03
CA TRP A 324 10.05 27.47 14.35
C TRP A 324 10.43 28.30 13.13
N THR A 325 11.73 28.53 12.97
CA THR A 325 12.31 29.15 11.78
C THR A 325 12.67 28.09 10.74
N ILE A 326 12.87 28.54 9.51
CA ILE A 326 13.37 27.69 8.41
C ILE A 326 14.79 27.20 8.73
N ASP A 327 15.59 28.01 9.42
CA ASP A 327 16.91 27.62 9.88
C ASP A 327 16.85 26.45 10.87
N ASP A 328 15.87 26.45 11.79
CA ASP A 328 15.62 25.32 12.69
C ASP A 328 15.26 24.06 11.91
N SER A 329 14.41 24.17 10.89
CA SER A 329 14.03 23.04 10.04
C SER A 329 15.21 22.46 9.25
N ILE A 330 16.13 23.33 8.80
CA ILE A 330 17.35 22.94 8.08
C ILE A 330 18.36 22.28 9.04
N GLU A 331 18.60 22.84 10.23
CA GLU A 331 19.48 22.24 11.24
C GLU A 331 18.95 20.90 11.74
N MET A 332 17.64 20.79 11.99
CA MET A 332 17.00 19.55 12.41
C MET A 332 17.14 18.43 11.37
N LEU A 333 17.08 18.76 10.07
CA LEU A 333 17.29 17.78 9.00
C LEU A 333 18.77 17.42 8.80
N LYS A 334 19.69 18.37 9.01
CA LYS A 334 21.14 18.10 9.01
C LYS A 334 21.58 17.22 10.18
N GLY A 335 20.93 17.35 11.34
CA GLY A 335 21.21 16.57 12.54
C GLY A 335 20.65 15.14 12.55
N GLY A 336 19.90 14.74 11.52
CA GLY A 336 19.23 13.45 11.45
C GLY A 336 18.07 13.29 12.47
N ARG A 337 17.45 12.12 12.50
CA ARG A 337 16.25 11.85 13.35
C ARG A 337 16.50 12.03 14.85
N SER A 338 17.73 11.85 15.31
CA SER A 338 18.11 12.00 16.73
C SER A 338 18.05 13.46 17.21
N ALA A 339 18.33 14.44 16.36
CA ALA A 339 18.14 15.86 16.67
C ALA A 339 16.64 16.20 16.78
N TRP A 340 15.82 15.65 15.87
CA TRP A 340 14.36 15.79 15.89
C TRP A 340 13.70 15.35 17.21
N VAL A 341 14.08 14.17 17.72
CA VAL A 341 13.50 13.63 18.96
C VAL A 341 13.93 14.44 20.19
N LYS A 342 15.14 15.01 20.18
CA LYS A 342 15.69 15.77 21.29
C LYS A 342 15.00 17.13 21.47
N ASP A 343 14.69 17.83 20.39
CA ASP A 343 14.09 19.17 20.48
C ASP A 343 12.55 19.12 20.62
N VAL A 344 11.89 18.16 19.98
CA VAL A 344 10.43 17.98 20.14
C VAL A 344 10.08 17.40 21.52
N GLY A 345 10.96 16.60 22.11
CA GLY A 345 10.76 16.01 23.45
C GLY A 345 10.87 17.00 24.61
N VAL A 346 11.47 18.18 24.40
CA VAL A 346 11.66 19.20 25.45
C VAL A 346 10.55 20.27 25.45
N GLY A 347 9.82 20.43 24.34
CA GLY A 347 8.85 21.51 24.14
C GLY A 347 7.41 21.28 24.64
N ILE A 348 7.01 20.05 24.98
CA ILE A 348 5.65 19.74 25.48
C ILE A 348 5.66 19.56 27.01
N LYS A 349 6.20 20.54 27.73
CA LYS A 349 5.79 20.77 29.12
C LYS A 349 4.79 21.91 29.12
N GLY A 350 3.53 21.56 29.31
CA GLY A 350 2.40 22.47 29.29
C GLY A 350 2.65 23.73 30.13
N LYS A 351 2.40 24.89 29.52
CA LYS A 351 2.03 26.08 30.28
C LYS A 351 0.69 25.78 30.94
N VAL A 352 0.74 25.40 32.21
CA VAL A 352 -0.35 25.60 33.14
C VAL A 352 -0.57 27.12 33.19
N PHE A 353 -1.64 27.61 32.57
CA PHE A 353 -2.09 28.96 32.83
C PHE A 353 -2.84 28.93 34.17
N SER A 354 -2.16 29.41 35.22
CA SER A 354 -2.78 29.85 36.45
C SER A 354 -3.07 31.35 36.36
N SER A 355 -4.32 31.71 36.10
CA SER A 355 -5.13 32.69 36.86
C SER A 355 -6.52 32.78 36.22
#